data_AF-A0A0C1U8Q5-F1
#
_entry.id   AF-A0A0C1U8Q5-F1
#
_cell.length_a   1.000
_cell.length_b   1.000
_cell.length_c   1.000
_cell.angle_alpha   90.00
_cell.angle_beta   90.00
_cell.angle_gamma   90.00
#
_symmetry.space_group_name_H-M   'P 1'
#
loop_
_entity.id
_entity.type
_entity.pdbx_description
1 polymer ?
#
loop_
_entity_poly.entity_id
_entity_poly.type
_entity_poly.pdbx_seq_one_letter_code
_entity_poly.pdbx_strand_id
1 'polypeptide(L)'
;MSKICIFDENKNCSNCNECNLCELNNNRACDNCGKCLQLEGYDVKAIKIDEVFEDKKQNTTFKNYNEKINIEDFSDFDLEEDSEDNYDDSLEEVSSGYIDALDDENNWSYLEDIDKIKELLENGEDISSLGSEVFPGLISLKNPKNN
;
A
#
# COMPACT_ATOMS: atom_id res chain seq x y z
N MET A 1 4.21 -21.10 21.53
CA MET A 1 4.57 -21.61 20.19
C MET A 1 6.07 -21.53 19.95
N SER A 2 6.64 -22.54 19.31
CA SER A 2 8.00 -22.47 18.73
C SER A 2 7.92 -21.64 17.44
N LYS A 3 8.76 -20.61 17.31
CA LYS A 3 8.85 -19.83 16.06
C LYS A 3 9.68 -20.60 15.03
N ILE A 4 9.27 -20.56 13.77
CA ILE A 4 9.99 -21.17 12.63
C ILE A 4 11.07 -20.19 12.14
N CYS A 5 12.11 -20.71 11.50
CA CYS A 5 13.17 -19.90 10.90
C CYS A 5 12.66 -19.20 9.61
N ILE A 6 12.97 -17.91 9.46
CA ILE A 6 12.58 -17.14 8.27
C ILE A 6 13.26 -17.60 6.98
N PHE A 7 14.44 -18.21 7.09
CA PHE A 7 15.19 -18.72 5.92
C PHE A 7 14.85 -20.17 5.58
N ASP A 8 14.23 -20.91 6.49
CA ASP A 8 13.92 -22.33 6.30
C ASP A 8 12.69 -22.73 7.13
N GLU A 9 11.59 -22.98 6.42
CA GLU A 9 10.30 -23.36 6.99
C GLU A 9 10.32 -24.73 7.71
N ASN A 10 11.30 -25.58 7.42
CA ASN A 10 11.44 -26.89 8.06
C ASN A 10 12.26 -26.82 9.35
N LYS A 11 12.76 -25.63 9.72
CA LYS A 11 13.68 -25.45 10.84
C LYS A 11 13.06 -24.59 11.94
N ASN A 12 13.11 -25.08 13.16
CA ASN A 12 12.78 -24.26 14.34
C ASN A 12 13.81 -23.15 14.54
N CYS A 13 13.36 -21.97 14.93
CA CYS A 13 14.24 -20.84 15.21
C CYS A 13 15.17 -21.17 16.39
N SER A 14 16.48 -21.07 16.15
CA SER A 14 17.53 -21.30 17.15
C SER A 14 18.10 -20.00 17.73
N ASN A 15 17.48 -18.85 17.48
CA ASN A 15 17.97 -17.52 17.85
C ASN A 15 19.43 -17.25 17.42
N CYS A 16 19.82 -17.69 16.21
CA CYS A 16 21.16 -17.45 15.67
C CYS A 16 21.44 -15.99 15.30
N ASN A 17 20.41 -15.14 15.21
CA ASN A 17 20.47 -13.72 14.81
C ASN A 17 21.02 -13.45 13.40
N GLU A 18 21.22 -14.48 12.58
CA GLU A 18 21.69 -14.32 11.18
C GLU A 18 20.67 -13.54 10.34
N CYS A 19 19.37 -13.73 10.58
CA CYS A 19 18.31 -12.99 9.91
C CYS A 19 18.30 -11.47 10.19
N ASN A 20 19.08 -11.01 11.16
CA ASN A 20 19.22 -9.59 11.49
C ASN A 20 20.48 -8.97 10.85
N LEU A 21 21.27 -9.74 10.10
CA LEU A 21 22.49 -9.26 9.44
C LEU A 21 22.22 -8.83 8.01
N CYS A 22 23.03 -7.90 7.50
CA CYS A 22 22.94 -7.45 6.12
C CYS A 22 23.53 -8.51 5.18
N GLU A 23 22.74 -8.96 4.19
CA GLU A 23 23.16 -9.94 3.18
C GLU A 23 24.42 -9.50 2.39
N LEU A 24 24.59 -8.20 2.18
CA LEU A 24 25.77 -7.65 1.49
C LEU A 24 26.99 -7.51 2.39
N ASN A 25 26.79 -7.45 3.72
CA ASN A 25 27.87 -7.23 4.68
C ASN A 25 27.50 -7.80 6.07
N ASN A 26 27.98 -9.01 6.35
CA ASN A 26 27.71 -9.74 7.60
C ASN A 26 28.25 -9.06 8.87
N ASN A 27 29.07 -8.00 8.76
CA ASN A 27 29.52 -7.21 9.91
C ASN A 27 28.54 -6.09 10.31
N ARG A 28 27.45 -5.91 9.55
CA ARG A 28 26.45 -4.85 9.76
C ARG A 28 25.08 -5.46 10.05
N ALA A 29 24.35 -4.88 11.00
CA ALA A 29 22.92 -5.18 11.17
C ALA A 29 22.12 -4.70 9.95
N CYS A 30 21.11 -5.45 9.55
CA CYS A 30 20.20 -5.05 8.49
C CYS A 30 19.39 -3.82 8.93
N ASP A 31 19.42 -2.77 8.12
CA ASP A 31 18.64 -1.54 8.30
C ASP A 31 17.48 -1.45 7.30
N ASN A 32 17.14 -2.57 6.64
CA ASN A 32 16.13 -2.66 5.60
C ASN A 32 16.31 -1.67 4.43
N CYS A 33 17.54 -1.24 4.13
CA CYS A 33 17.80 -0.30 3.02
C CYS A 33 17.54 -0.86 1.61
N GLY A 34 17.24 -2.16 1.47
CA GLY A 34 16.87 -2.76 0.18
C GLY A 34 17.99 -2.88 -0.87
N LYS A 35 19.24 -2.50 -0.55
CA LYS A 35 20.38 -2.56 -1.50
C LYS A 35 20.69 -3.98 -1.98
N CYS A 36 20.49 -5.00 -1.14
CA CYS A 36 20.65 -6.41 -1.50
C CYS A 36 19.65 -6.86 -2.58
N LEU A 37 18.50 -6.20 -2.67
CA LEU A 37 17.46 -6.45 -3.67
C LEU A 37 17.72 -5.72 -5.00
N GLN A 38 18.79 -4.91 -5.05
CA GLN A 38 19.13 -4.10 -6.23
C GLN A 38 17.97 -3.20 -6.68
N LEU A 39 17.11 -2.74 -5.76
CA LEU A 39 15.92 -1.93 -6.11
C LEU A 39 16.28 -0.64 -6.87
N GLU A 40 17.45 -0.08 -6.61
CA GLU A 40 18.00 1.03 -7.38
C GLU A 40 18.67 0.48 -8.66
N GLY A 41 18.00 0.63 -9.79
CA GLY A 41 18.54 0.25 -11.12
C GLY A 41 17.75 -0.82 -11.87
N TYR A 42 16.75 -1.42 -11.23
CA TYR A 42 15.68 -2.11 -11.94
C TYR A 42 14.53 -1.12 -12.07
N ASP A 43 14.43 -0.49 -13.25
CA ASP A 43 13.11 -0.31 -13.85
C ASP A 43 12.38 -1.62 -13.58
N VAL A 44 11.25 -1.58 -12.86
CA VAL A 44 10.30 -2.69 -12.78
C VAL A 44 10.39 -3.44 -14.10
N LYS A 45 10.72 -4.74 -14.12
CA LYS A 45 10.83 -5.50 -15.38
C LYS A 45 9.50 -5.38 -16.10
N ALA A 46 9.35 -4.33 -16.89
CA ALA A 46 8.11 -3.91 -17.45
C ALA A 46 7.96 -4.83 -18.64
N ILE A 47 7.08 -5.81 -18.48
CA ILE A 47 6.67 -6.61 -19.62
C ILE A 47 5.89 -5.65 -20.51
N LYS A 48 6.53 -5.21 -21.59
CA LYS A 48 5.88 -4.38 -22.59
C LYS A 48 4.81 -5.25 -23.26
N ILE A 49 3.55 -4.93 -22.98
CA ILE A 49 2.42 -5.55 -23.67
C ILE A 49 2.29 -4.82 -25.01
N ASP A 50 2.67 -5.48 -26.11
CA ASP A 50 2.59 -4.87 -27.43
C ASP A 50 1.13 -4.83 -27.94
N GLU A 51 0.37 -5.93 -27.79
CA GLU A 51 -1.04 -6.03 -28.17
C GLU A 51 -1.79 -7.04 -27.28
N VAL A 52 -3.08 -6.81 -27.03
CA VAL A 52 -3.98 -7.73 -26.31
C VAL A 52 -4.99 -8.29 -27.31
N PHE A 53 -4.99 -9.62 -27.49
CA PHE A 53 -5.92 -10.29 -28.40
C PHE A 53 -7.12 -10.87 -27.63
N GLU A 54 -8.32 -10.45 -27.98
CA GLU A 54 -9.55 -11.13 -27.56
C GLU A 54 -9.85 -12.29 -28.51
N ASP A 55 -9.44 -13.50 -28.13
CA ASP A 55 -9.81 -14.71 -28.86
C ASP A 55 -11.32 -14.98 -28.68
N LYS A 56 -12.13 -14.48 -29.61
CA LYS A 56 -13.59 -14.73 -29.67
C LYS A 56 -13.96 -16.22 -29.78
N LYS A 57 -12.98 -17.11 -29.92
CA LYS A 57 -13.17 -18.57 -29.97
C LYS A 57 -13.00 -19.29 -28.63
N GLN A 58 -12.64 -18.59 -27.56
CA GLN A 58 -12.70 -19.13 -26.18
C GLN A 58 -13.96 -18.67 -25.41
N ASN A 59 -14.87 -17.97 -26.09
CA ASN A 59 -16.19 -17.56 -25.60
C ASN A 59 -17.20 -18.73 -25.44
N THR A 60 -16.72 -19.96 -25.31
CA THR A 60 -17.55 -21.12 -24.94
C THR A 60 -17.22 -21.68 -23.56
N THR A 61 -16.09 -21.30 -22.94
CA THR A 61 -15.74 -21.79 -21.60
C THR A 61 -15.93 -20.74 -20.50
N PHE A 62 -15.86 -19.44 -20.82
CA PHE A 62 -15.99 -18.37 -19.81
C PHE A 62 -17.38 -17.70 -19.77
N LYS A 63 -18.43 -18.35 -20.28
CA LYS A 63 -19.78 -17.76 -20.35
C LYS A 63 -20.70 -17.99 -19.14
N ASN A 64 -20.22 -18.61 -18.06
CA ASN A 64 -21.03 -18.83 -16.87
C ASN A 64 -20.24 -18.55 -15.59
N TYR A 65 -19.96 -17.28 -15.32
CA TYR A 65 -19.68 -16.83 -13.95
C TYR A 65 -20.55 -15.62 -13.65
N ASN A 66 -21.85 -15.89 -13.48
CA ASN A 66 -22.70 -15.10 -12.58
C ASN A 66 -22.50 -15.64 -11.15
N GLU A 67 -21.25 -15.86 -10.73
CA GLU A 67 -21.01 -16.00 -9.29
C GLU A 67 -21.08 -14.59 -8.72
N LYS A 68 -22.09 -14.37 -7.89
CA LYS A 68 -22.06 -13.27 -6.94
C LYS A 68 -20.82 -13.51 -6.10
N ILE A 69 -19.78 -12.71 -6.33
CA ILE A 69 -18.61 -12.66 -5.46
C ILE A 69 -19.15 -12.28 -4.08
N ASN A 70 -19.14 -13.21 -3.13
CA ASN A 70 -19.54 -12.90 -1.77
C ASN A 70 -18.37 -12.18 -1.11
N ILE A 71 -18.51 -10.87 -0.91
CA ILE A 71 -17.45 -10.02 -0.35
C ILE A 71 -17.11 -10.46 1.09
N GLU A 72 -18.01 -11.18 1.75
CA GLU A 72 -17.84 -11.81 3.07
C GLU A 72 -16.73 -12.88 3.09
N ASP A 73 -16.39 -13.51 1.95
CA ASP A 73 -15.29 -14.49 1.90
C ASP A 73 -13.89 -13.82 1.97
N PHE A 74 -13.80 -12.49 1.86
CA PHE A 74 -12.56 -11.73 2.00
C PHE A 74 -12.41 -11.06 3.38
N SER A 75 -13.38 -11.24 4.29
CA SER A 75 -13.34 -10.64 5.63
C SER A 75 -12.65 -11.50 6.69
N ASP A 76 -11.89 -12.53 6.32
CA ASP A 76 -10.98 -13.27 7.22
C ASP A 76 -9.73 -12.42 7.61
N PHE A 77 -9.95 -11.16 7.96
CA PHE A 77 -9.06 -10.46 8.88
C PHE A 77 -9.44 -10.96 10.28
N ASP A 78 -8.72 -11.99 10.74
CA ASP A 78 -8.85 -12.58 12.07
C ASP A 78 -8.73 -11.48 13.15
N LEU A 79 -9.86 -10.87 13.50
CA LEU A 79 -10.05 -10.23 14.79
C LEU A 79 -10.23 -11.37 15.77
N GLU A 80 -9.11 -11.81 16.37
CA GLU A 80 -9.18 -12.65 17.56
C GLU A 80 -10.03 -11.90 18.61
N GLU A 81 -11.20 -12.47 18.85
CA GLU A 81 -12.21 -12.01 19.80
C GLU A 81 -11.70 -12.30 21.22
N ASP A 82 -10.69 -11.55 21.67
CA ASP A 82 -10.12 -11.66 23.01
C ASP A 82 -9.68 -10.28 23.53
N SER A 83 -10.65 -9.41 23.84
CA SER A 83 -10.70 -8.78 25.16
C SER A 83 -12.07 -8.17 25.45
N GLU A 84 -12.68 -8.61 26.55
CA GLU A 84 -13.81 -7.94 27.22
C GLU A 84 -13.36 -6.57 27.78
N ASP A 85 -12.95 -5.64 26.92
CA ASP A 85 -12.73 -4.27 27.32
C ASP A 85 -13.97 -3.47 26.97
N ASN A 86 -14.73 -3.18 28.02
CA ASN A 86 -15.87 -2.27 28.07
C ASN A 86 -15.43 -0.86 27.65
N TYR A 87 -15.29 -0.65 26.35
CA TYR A 87 -15.16 0.67 25.76
C TYR A 87 -16.55 1.29 25.73
N ASP A 88 -16.73 2.32 26.55
CA ASP A 88 -17.85 3.25 26.55
C ASP A 88 -17.91 3.94 25.17
N ASP A 89 -18.58 3.27 24.25
CA ASP A 89 -18.87 3.68 22.88
C ASP A 89 -19.92 4.79 22.88
N SER A 90 -19.52 5.94 23.40
CA SER A 90 -20.19 7.22 23.16
C SER A 90 -19.60 7.91 21.93
N LEU A 91 -19.34 7.13 20.88
CA LEU A 91 -19.12 7.65 19.55
C LEU A 91 -20.48 8.15 19.04
N GLU A 92 -20.68 9.47 19.05
CA GLU A 92 -21.78 10.07 18.33
C GLU A 92 -21.74 9.53 16.88
N GLU A 93 -22.82 8.87 16.45
CA GLU A 93 -23.02 8.45 15.06
C GLU A 93 -22.94 9.67 14.15
N VAL A 94 -21.72 10.03 13.74
CA VAL A 94 -21.54 10.86 12.56
C VAL A 94 -21.77 9.90 11.41
N SER A 95 -23.04 9.80 11.01
CA SER A 95 -23.51 9.18 9.76
C SER A 95 -22.97 9.95 8.56
N SER A 96 -21.65 10.13 8.47
CA SER A 96 -21.02 10.31 7.18
C SER A 96 -20.93 8.92 6.58
N GLY A 97 -21.97 8.55 5.83
CA GLY A 97 -21.92 7.34 5.01
C GLY A 97 -20.59 7.29 4.27
N TYR A 98 -19.99 6.10 4.17
CA TYR A 98 -18.78 5.91 3.40
C TYR A 98 -19.01 6.44 1.98
N ILE A 99 -18.32 7.52 1.61
CA ILE A 99 -18.40 8.13 0.28
C ILE A 99 -17.35 7.43 -0.57
N ASP A 100 -17.76 6.45 -1.36
CA ASP A 100 -16.89 5.85 -2.35
C ASP A 100 -16.67 6.87 -3.49
N ALA A 101 -15.41 7.13 -3.83
CA ALA A 101 -15.07 8.01 -4.94
C ALA A 101 -15.59 7.47 -6.30
N LEU A 102 -15.88 6.17 -6.38
CA LEU A 102 -16.40 5.52 -7.58
C LEU A 102 -17.94 5.49 -7.66
N ASP A 103 -18.64 5.78 -6.56
CA ASP A 103 -20.11 5.71 -6.52
C ASP A 103 -20.78 6.90 -7.22
N ASP A 104 -20.14 8.07 -7.24
CA ASP A 104 -20.65 9.28 -7.88
C ASP A 104 -19.53 9.99 -8.66
N GLU A 105 -19.77 10.31 -9.93
CA GLU A 105 -18.85 11.08 -10.77
C GLU A 105 -18.59 12.49 -10.21
N ASN A 106 -19.44 13.01 -9.33
CA ASN A 106 -19.22 14.27 -8.64
C ASN A 106 -18.26 14.15 -7.43
N ASN A 107 -17.95 12.94 -6.97
CA ASN A 107 -17.02 12.73 -5.86
C ASN A 107 -15.57 12.98 -6.26
N TRP A 108 -15.29 13.04 -7.57
CA TRP A 108 -13.97 13.32 -8.09
C TRP A 108 -14.04 14.34 -9.22
N SER A 109 -12.96 15.11 -9.38
CA SER A 109 -12.83 16.08 -10.47
C SER A 109 -11.39 16.08 -10.95
N TYR A 110 -11.20 16.41 -12.22
CA TYR A 110 -9.87 16.58 -12.77
C TYR A 110 -9.26 17.89 -12.26
N LEU A 111 -7.97 17.86 -11.93
CA LEU A 111 -7.22 19.07 -11.69
C LEU A 111 -7.10 19.83 -13.02
N GLU A 112 -7.70 21.03 -13.10
CA GLU A 112 -7.69 21.83 -14.33
C GLU A 112 -6.30 22.47 -14.59
N ASP A 113 -5.60 22.86 -13.52
CA ASP A 113 -4.34 23.61 -13.58
C ASP A 113 -3.12 22.74 -13.25
N ILE A 114 -2.96 21.61 -13.97
CA ILE A 114 -1.82 20.69 -13.76
C ILE A 114 -0.47 21.41 -13.92
N ASP A 115 -0.36 22.31 -14.91
CA ASP A 115 0.88 23.04 -15.19
C ASP A 115 1.31 23.94 -14.02
N LYS A 116 0.34 24.58 -13.35
CA LYS A 116 0.59 25.42 -12.18
C LYS A 116 1.03 24.59 -10.98
N ILE A 117 0.43 23.42 -10.79
CA ILE A 117 0.82 22.49 -9.72
C ILE A 117 2.24 21.98 -9.96
N LYS A 118 2.57 21.68 -11.22
CA LYS A 118 3.92 21.26 -11.62
C LYS A 118 4.94 22.37 -11.37
N GLU A 119 4.63 23.61 -11.72
CA GLU A 119 5.49 24.78 -11.43
C GLU A 119 5.76 24.93 -9.92
N LEU A 120 4.74 24.75 -9.08
CA LEU A 120 4.88 24.78 -7.61
C LEU A 120 5.72 23.62 -7.07
N LEU A 121 5.70 22.45 -7.72
CA LEU A 121 6.49 21.29 -7.31
C LEU A 121 7.95 21.36 -7.76
N GLU A 122 8.22 21.99 -8.91
CA GLU A 122 9.58 22.15 -9.43
C GLU A 122 10.36 23.26 -8.70
N ASN A 123 9.65 24.27 -8.17
CA ASN A 123 10.22 25.34 -7.36
C ASN A 123 10.29 24.90 -5.89
N GLY A 124 11.36 24.20 -5.51
CA GLY A 124 11.54 23.61 -4.16
C GLY A 124 11.45 24.59 -2.97
N GLU A 125 11.58 25.90 -3.18
CA GLU A 125 11.35 26.91 -2.14
C GLU A 125 9.87 26.97 -1.69
N ASP A 126 8.93 26.79 -2.62
CA ASP A 126 7.49 26.88 -2.34
C ASP A 126 6.95 25.65 -1.62
N ILE A 127 7.42 24.44 -1.96
CA ILE A 127 7.07 23.20 -1.25
C ILE A 127 7.42 23.28 0.23
N SER A 128 8.60 23.82 0.56
CA SER A 128 9.05 23.93 1.95
C SER A 128 8.15 24.82 2.81
N SER A 129 7.47 25.78 2.18
CA SER A 129 6.50 26.67 2.82
C SER A 129 5.14 25.98 3.02
N LEU A 130 4.70 25.18 2.06
CA LEU A 130 3.42 24.47 2.04
C LEU A 130 3.42 23.20 2.90
N GLY A 131 4.56 22.51 2.99
CA GLY A 131 4.65 21.18 3.58
C GLY A 131 6.07 20.65 3.72
N SER A 132 6.18 19.34 3.92
CA SER A 132 7.44 18.61 3.98
C SER A 132 7.29 17.25 3.30
N GLU A 133 8.25 16.88 2.47
CA GLU A 133 8.31 15.55 1.86
C GLU A 133 8.72 14.52 2.92
N VAL A 134 7.86 13.52 3.13
CA VAL A 134 8.08 12.45 4.13
C VAL A 134 8.63 11.19 3.46
N PHE A 135 8.25 10.97 2.20
CA PHE A 135 8.75 9.92 1.31
C PHE A 135 8.74 10.42 -0.14
N PRO A 136 9.50 9.80 -1.06
CA PRO A 136 9.50 10.19 -2.48
C PRO A 136 8.07 10.29 -3.04
N GLY A 137 7.64 11.51 -3.37
CA GLY A 137 6.30 11.80 -3.90
C GLY A 137 5.17 11.90 -2.87
N LEU A 138 5.45 11.75 -1.57
CA LEU A 138 4.48 11.95 -0.48
C LEU A 138 4.81 13.22 0.31
N ILE A 139 4.01 14.26 0.09
CA ILE A 139 4.16 15.56 0.75
C ILE A 139 3.10 15.70 1.84
N SER A 140 3.56 15.88 3.09
CA SER A 140 2.69 16.25 4.21
C SER A 140 2.56 17.76 4.26
N LEU A 141 1.34 18.28 4.12
CA LEU A 141 1.07 19.71 4.23
C LEU A 141 1.13 20.17 5.70
N LYS A 142 1.64 21.38 5.93
CA LYS A 142 1.61 21.99 7.27
C LYS A 142 0.18 22.44 7.55
N ASN A 143 -0.44 21.87 8.57
CA ASN A 143 -1.82 22.19 8.94
C ASN A 143 -1.90 23.67 9.37
N PRO A 144 -2.80 24.51 8.83
CA PRO A 144 -2.89 25.93 9.20
C PRO A 144 -3.42 26.18 10.62
N LYS A 145 -3.86 25.13 11.34
CA LYS A 145 -4.32 25.22 12.73
C LYS A 145 -3.16 25.00 13.70
N ASN A 146 -2.28 25.98 13.80
CA ASN A 146 -1.45 26.25 14.98
C ASN A 146 -1.26 27.77 15.07
N ASN A 147 -2.33 28.45 15.48
CA ASN A 147 -2.32 29.79 16.09
C ASN A 147 -3.35 29.78 17.22
#